data_AF-A0A7C5LBM2-F1
#
_entry.id   AF-A0A7C5LBM2-F1
#
_cell.length_a   1.000
_cell.length_b   1.000
_cell.length_c   1.000
_cell.angle_alpha   90.00
_cell.angle_beta   90.00
_cell.angle_gamma   90.00
#
_symmetry.space_group_name_H-M   'P 1'
#
loop_
_entity.id
_entity.type
_entity.pdbx_description
1 polymer ?
#
loop_
_entity_poly.entity_id
_entity_poly.type
_entity_poly.pdbx_seq_one_letter_code
_entity_poly.pdbx_strand_id
1 'polypeptide(L)'
;MYLEFYGLNKKPFQISADPEFLWLGDKHREALAALRYGVEDNKGFLLLTGDVGTGKTTLINRLLASLGDDVLAASIPDPGLEVLDFYRYIAAIFNIEEPFASKGEFLIVFRRFLEASHAAGKKVVLIIDEAQR
;
A
#
# COMPACT_ATOMS: atom_id res chain seq x y z
N MET A 1 21.07 23.10 -18.44
CA MET A 1 21.27 22.73 -19.86
C MET A 1 20.00 22.22 -20.55
N TYR A 2 19.50 20.98 -20.34
CA TYR A 2 18.27 20.51 -21.03
C TYR A 2 16.99 21.18 -20.50
N LEU A 3 16.89 21.38 -19.18
CA LEU A 3 15.74 22.04 -18.55
C LEU A 3 15.55 23.48 -19.01
N GLU A 4 16.63 24.28 -18.96
CA GLU A 4 16.61 25.69 -19.42
C GLU A 4 16.33 25.80 -20.91
N PHE A 5 16.89 24.92 -21.74
CA PHE A 5 16.66 24.93 -23.20
C PHE A 5 15.18 24.70 -23.56
N TYR A 6 14.49 23.81 -22.85
CA TYR A 6 13.06 23.51 -23.07
C TYR A 6 12.11 24.27 -22.14
N GLY A 7 12.61 25.16 -21.27
CA GLY A 7 11.79 25.86 -20.29
C GLY A 7 11.08 24.95 -19.28
N LEU A 8 11.66 23.79 -18.95
CA LEU A 8 11.07 22.82 -18.03
C LEU A 8 11.58 23.04 -16.60
N ASN A 9 10.67 22.92 -15.63
CA ASN A 9 11.01 23.01 -14.20
C ASN A 9 11.56 21.68 -13.63
N LYS A 10 11.26 20.55 -14.28
CA LYS A 10 11.65 19.19 -13.86
C LYS A 10 12.06 18.34 -15.06
N LYS A 11 12.88 17.31 -14.82
CA LYS A 11 13.35 16.40 -15.87
C LYS A 11 12.17 15.61 -16.44
N PRO A 12 11.93 15.63 -17.77
CA PRO A 12 10.92 14.79 -18.38
C PRO A 12 11.38 13.32 -18.43
N PHE A 13 10.44 12.39 -18.50
CA PHE A 13 10.67 10.94 -18.68
C PHE A 13 11.54 10.27 -17.60
N GLN A 14 11.37 10.66 -16.34
CA GLN A 14 12.02 9.94 -15.24
C GLN A 14 11.44 8.52 -15.09
N ILE A 15 12.29 7.58 -14.66
CA ILE A 15 11.88 6.19 -14.41
C ILE A 15 10.84 6.13 -13.29
N SER A 16 10.99 6.97 -12.27
CA SER A 16 10.03 7.10 -11.17
C SER A 16 8.89 8.06 -11.56
N ALA A 17 7.65 7.66 -11.28
CA ALA A 17 6.51 8.56 -11.39
C ALA A 17 6.60 9.64 -10.29
N ASP A 18 6.60 10.92 -10.69
CA ASP A 18 6.51 12.05 -9.76
C ASP A 18 5.05 12.24 -9.32
N PRO A 19 4.73 12.13 -8.01
CA PRO A 19 3.37 12.26 -7.51
C PRO A 19 2.70 13.60 -7.83
N GLU A 20 3.46 14.67 -8.03
CA GLU A 20 2.92 16.01 -8.36
C GLU A 20 2.27 16.04 -9.75
N PHE A 21 2.66 15.14 -10.66
CA PHE A 21 2.10 15.05 -12.00
C PHE A 21 1.00 13.98 -12.13
N LEU A 22 0.48 13.49 -11.01
CA LEU A 22 -0.60 12.50 -11.03
C LEU A 22 -1.87 13.11 -11.63
N TRP A 23 -2.15 12.75 -12.87
CA TRP A 23 -3.44 13.00 -13.51
C TRP A 23 -4.39 11.83 -13.24
N LEU A 24 -5.45 12.08 -12.49
CA LEU A 24 -6.50 11.10 -12.26
C LEU A 24 -7.57 11.28 -13.33
N GLY A 25 -7.73 10.31 -14.23
CA GLY A 25 -8.91 10.23 -15.09
C GLY A 25 -10.17 9.88 -14.29
N ASP A 26 -11.35 9.89 -14.92
CA ASP A 26 -12.62 9.56 -14.25
C ASP A 26 -12.58 8.18 -13.58
N LYS A 27 -12.08 7.17 -14.30
CA LYS A 27 -11.92 5.81 -13.78
C LYS A 27 -10.97 5.73 -12.59
N HIS A 28 -9.86 6.48 -12.63
CA HIS A 28 -8.90 6.51 -11.51
C HIS A 28 -9.51 7.19 -10.29
N ARG A 29 -10.28 8.28 -10.46
CA ARG A 29 -11.00 8.93 -9.36
C ARG A 29 -12.01 8.00 -8.71
N GLU A 30 -12.80 7.30 -9.52
CA GLU A 30 -13.79 6.34 -9.04
C GLU A 30 -13.14 5.20 -8.26
N ALA A 31 -12.08 4.60 -8.81
CA ALA A 31 -11.34 3.53 -8.14
C ALA A 31 -10.70 4.02 -6.82
N LEU A 32 -10.09 5.21 -6.80
CA LEU A 32 -9.53 5.79 -5.57
C LEU A 32 -10.61 6.03 -4.51
N ALA A 33 -11.78 6.54 -4.90
CA ALA A 33 -12.90 6.76 -4.00
C ALA A 33 -13.43 5.44 -3.42
N ALA A 34 -13.57 4.41 -4.26
CA ALA A 34 -13.99 3.08 -3.82
C ALA A 34 -12.99 2.45 -2.83
N LEU A 35 -11.68 2.58 -3.10
CA LEU A 35 -10.64 2.11 -2.19
C LEU A 35 -10.67 2.87 -0.86
N ARG A 36 -10.76 4.21 -0.91
CA ARG A 36 -10.79 5.04 0.28
C ARG A 36 -12.01 4.73 1.15
N TYR A 37 -13.19 4.64 0.55
CA TYR A 37 -14.41 4.23 1.26
C TYR A 37 -14.28 2.83 1.84
N GLY A 38 -13.67 1.89 1.12
CA GLY A 38 -13.42 0.54 1.62
C GLY A 38 -12.53 0.50 2.86
N VAL A 39 -11.51 1.36 2.93
CA VAL A 39 -10.65 1.53 4.11
C VAL A 39 -11.40 2.24 5.24
N GLU A 40 -12.12 3.32 4.94
CA GLU A 40 -12.87 4.09 5.93
C GLU A 40 -13.94 3.25 6.65
N ASP A 41 -14.68 2.43 5.89
CA ASP A 41 -15.81 1.60 6.33
C ASP A 41 -15.37 0.18 6.81
N ASN A 42 -14.06 -0.11 6.83
CA ASN A 42 -13.52 -1.42 7.22
C ASN A 42 -14.16 -2.61 6.46
N LYS A 43 -14.33 -2.51 5.14
CA LYS A 43 -14.95 -3.57 4.31
C LYS A 43 -14.16 -4.88 4.26
N GLY A 44 -12.96 -4.93 4.83
CA GLY A 44 -12.15 -6.12 5.03
C GLY A 44 -11.23 -6.45 3.86
N PHE A 45 -11.77 -6.60 2.64
CA PHE A 45 -10.97 -6.97 1.46
C PHE A 45 -11.36 -6.14 0.24
N LEU A 46 -10.35 -5.63 -0.47
CA LEU A 46 -10.50 -4.78 -1.65
C LEU A 46 -9.58 -5.30 -2.75
N LEU A 47 -10.07 -5.30 -3.99
CA LEU A 47 -9.31 -5.72 -5.16
C LEU A 47 -9.28 -4.60 -6.19
N LEU A 48 -8.07 -4.15 -6.54
CA LEU A 48 -7.83 -3.21 -7.63
C LEU A 48 -7.31 -3.98 -8.85
N THR A 49 -8.11 -4.05 -9.91
CA THR A 49 -7.74 -4.71 -11.16
C THR A 49 -7.47 -3.71 -12.28
N GLY A 50 -6.67 -4.13 -13.25
CA GLY A 50 -6.32 -3.34 -14.43
C GLY A 50 -5.09 -3.90 -15.11
N ASP A 51 -4.91 -3.60 -16.38
CA ASP A 51 -3.78 -4.08 -17.18
C ASP A 51 -2.43 -3.53 -16.67
N VAL A 52 -1.33 -4.11 -17.16
CA VAL A 52 0.02 -3.62 -16.87
C VAL A 52 0.16 -2.17 -17.36
N GLY A 53 0.73 -1.30 -16.53
CA GLY A 53 0.93 0.12 -16.87
C GLY A 53 -0.31 1.01 -16.71
N THR A 54 -1.43 0.51 -16.20
CA THR A 54 -2.66 1.32 -15.97
C THR A 54 -2.62 2.25 -14.76
N GLY A 55 -1.51 2.26 -14.02
CA GLY A 55 -1.28 3.14 -12.87
C GLY A 55 -1.79 2.60 -11.53
N LYS A 56 -1.95 1.29 -11.37
CA LYS A 56 -2.39 0.65 -10.11
C LYS A 56 -1.53 1.03 -8.91
N THR A 57 -0.22 0.81 -9.00
CA THR A 57 0.75 1.20 -7.96
C THR A 57 0.72 2.70 -7.68
N THR A 58 0.58 3.53 -8.72
CA THR A 58 0.43 4.98 -8.56
C THR A 58 -0.84 5.35 -7.78
N LEU A 59 -1.95 4.66 -8.04
CA LEU A 59 -3.21 4.86 -7.35
C LEU A 59 -3.14 4.42 -5.88
N ILE A 60 -2.47 3.29 -5.61
CA ILE A 60 -2.17 2.80 -4.25
C ILE A 60 -1.34 3.82 -3.47
N ASN A 61 -0.27 4.36 -4.07
CA ASN A 61 0.56 5.38 -3.44
C ASN A 61 -0.25 6.66 -3.15
N ARG A 62 -1.16 7.04 -4.06
CA ARG A 62 -2.07 8.16 -3.83
C ARG A 62 -3.07 7.90 -2.71
N LEU A 63 -3.59 6.68 -2.61
CA LEU A 63 -4.43 6.26 -1.50
C LEU A 63 -3.67 6.41 -0.19
N LEU A 64 -2.49 5.80 -0.06
CA LEU A 64 -1.64 5.87 1.13
C LEU A 64 -1.36 7.31 1.57
N ALA A 65 -1.03 8.19 0.63
CA ALA A 65 -0.79 9.62 0.91
C ALA A 65 -2.05 10.40 1.32
N SER A 66 -3.24 9.83 1.18
CA SER A 66 -4.52 10.44 1.56
C SER A 66 -5.13 9.87 2.84
N LEU A 67 -4.56 8.79 3.38
CA LEU A 67 -5.02 8.19 4.63
C LEU A 67 -4.62 9.07 5.82
N GLY A 68 -5.47 9.11 6.85
CA GLY A 68 -5.20 9.85 8.07
C GLY A 68 -4.26 9.10 9.01
N ASP A 69 -3.85 9.78 10.08
CA ASP A 69 -2.99 9.21 11.13
C ASP A 69 -3.67 8.05 11.88
N ASP A 70 -4.98 7.87 11.74
CA ASP A 70 -5.76 6.75 12.27
C ASP A 70 -5.54 5.44 11.48
N VAL A 71 -4.75 5.46 10.42
CA VAL A 71 -4.46 4.26 9.61
C VAL A 71 -2.98 3.87 9.68
N LEU A 72 -2.73 2.63 10.08
CA LEU A 72 -1.45 1.95 9.98
C LEU A 72 -1.42 1.18 8.67
N ALA A 73 -0.81 1.75 7.64
CA ALA A 73 -0.73 1.15 6.31
C ALA A 73 0.67 0.64 6.00
N ALA A 74 0.75 -0.56 5.41
CA ALA A 74 1.99 -1.14 4.92
C ALA A 74 1.77 -1.82 3.57
N SER A 75 2.81 -1.85 2.73
CA SER A 75 2.74 -2.40 1.37
C SER A 75 3.76 -3.52 1.15
N ILE A 76 3.32 -4.59 0.50
CA ILE A 76 4.14 -5.69 0.00
C ILE A 76 4.19 -5.57 -1.53
N PRO A 77 5.32 -5.18 -2.12
CA PRO A 77 5.43 -5.00 -3.56
C PRO A 77 5.57 -6.31 -4.34
N ASP A 78 6.14 -7.35 -3.72
CA ASP A 78 6.33 -8.66 -4.33
C ASP A 78 5.91 -9.75 -3.33
N PRO A 79 4.77 -10.43 -3.55
CA PRO A 79 4.30 -11.50 -2.66
C PRO A 79 5.00 -12.84 -2.91
N GLY A 80 5.90 -12.95 -3.90
CA GLY A 80 6.61 -14.19 -4.28
C GLY A 80 7.64 -14.71 -3.27
N LEU A 81 7.50 -14.35 -2.00
CA LEU A 81 8.33 -14.81 -0.90
C LEU A 81 7.91 -16.22 -0.45
N GLU A 82 8.87 -16.97 0.09
CA GLU A 82 8.53 -18.18 0.85
C GLU A 82 7.59 -17.83 2.01
N VAL A 83 6.70 -18.76 2.36
CA VAL A 83 5.56 -18.49 3.27
C VAL A 83 6.02 -17.88 4.61
N LEU A 84 7.12 -18.36 5.18
CA LEU A 84 7.64 -17.82 6.44
C LEU A 84 8.29 -16.44 6.27
N ASP A 85 8.95 -16.19 5.13
CA ASP A 85 9.55 -14.90 4.82
C ASP A 85 8.47 -13.84 4.56
N PHE A 86 7.33 -14.22 3.96
CA PHE A 86 6.17 -13.36 3.85
C PHE A 86 5.65 -12.90 5.22
N TYR A 87 5.55 -13.82 6.20
CA TYR A 87 5.15 -13.47 7.56
C TYR A 87 6.19 -12.60 8.28
N ARG A 88 7.49 -12.89 8.12
CA ARG A 88 8.60 -12.06 8.64
C ARG A 88 8.57 -10.67 8.04
N TYR A 89 8.28 -10.56 6.75
CA TYR A 89 8.16 -9.29 6.06
C TYR A 89 6.98 -8.47 6.60
N ILE A 90 5.79 -9.08 6.78
CA ILE A 90 4.64 -8.41 7.42
C ILE A 90 4.98 -7.93 8.82
N ALA A 91 5.62 -8.78 9.63
CA ALA A 91 6.03 -8.39 10.98
C ALA A 91 7.00 -7.19 10.95
N ALA A 92 7.99 -7.21 10.06
CA ALA A 92 8.95 -6.13 9.92
C ALA A 92 8.31 -4.80 9.51
N ILE A 93 7.45 -4.80 8.48
CA ILE A 93 6.83 -3.55 7.98
C ILE A 93 5.82 -2.93 8.96
N PHE A 94 5.23 -3.73 9.85
CA PHE A 94 4.37 -3.25 10.95
C PHE A 94 5.13 -3.02 12.27
N ASN A 95 6.46 -3.20 12.30
CA ASN A 95 7.30 -3.09 13.49
C ASN A 95 6.86 -4.02 14.63
N ILE A 96 6.48 -5.25 14.29
CA ILE A 96 6.15 -6.30 15.27
C ILE A 96 7.45 -7.01 15.65
N GLU A 97 7.93 -6.74 16.88
CA GLU A 97 9.22 -7.25 17.37
C GLU A 97 9.12 -8.64 18.04
N GLU A 98 7.90 -9.13 18.30
CA GLU A 98 7.71 -10.41 18.98
C GLU A 98 8.17 -11.58 18.09
N PRO A 99 9.05 -12.47 18.58
CA PRO A 99 9.59 -13.55 17.77
C PRO A 99 8.56 -14.63 17.47
N PHE A 100 8.70 -15.26 16.30
CA PHE A 100 7.93 -16.44 15.89
C PHE A 100 8.76 -17.35 14.98
N ALA A 101 8.54 -18.65 15.07
CA ALA A 101 9.19 -19.67 14.25
C ALA A 101 8.25 -20.36 13.27
N SER A 102 6.94 -20.17 13.42
CA SER A 102 5.92 -20.85 12.63
C SER A 102 4.76 -19.92 12.25
N LYS A 103 3.96 -20.33 11.25
CA LYS A 103 2.70 -19.67 10.89
C LYS A 103 1.76 -19.53 12.09
N GLY A 104 1.67 -20.59 12.92
CA GLY A 104 0.81 -20.58 14.09
C GLY A 104 1.21 -19.51 15.10
N GLU A 105 2.50 -19.43 15.41
CA GLU A 105 3.04 -18.38 16.29
C GLU A 105 2.84 -16.99 15.69
N PHE A 106 3.11 -16.80 14.39
CA PHE A 106 2.85 -15.53 13.71
C PHE A 106 1.39 -15.10 13.84
N LEU A 107 0.42 -16.00 13.64
CA LEU A 107 -1.00 -15.65 13.73
C LEU A 107 -1.40 -15.20 15.15
N ILE A 108 -0.78 -15.75 16.19
CA ILE A 108 -1.01 -15.34 17.58
C ILE A 108 -0.45 -13.94 17.82
N VAL A 109 0.81 -13.72 17.41
CA VAL A 109 1.51 -12.43 17.51
C VAL A 109 0.75 -11.34 16.73
N PHE A 110 0.40 -11.63 15.48
CA PHE A 110 -0.30 -10.70 14.60
C PHE A 110 -1.70 -10.36 15.11
N ARG A 111 -2.43 -11.33 15.67
CA ARG A 111 -3.72 -11.08 16.33
C ARG A 111 -3.59 -10.07 17.46
N ARG A 112 -2.60 -10.24 18.35
CA ARG A 112 -2.35 -9.30 19.46
C ARG A 112 -2.04 -7.89 18.95
N PHE A 113 -1.25 -7.79 17.89
CA PHE A 113 -0.98 -6.51 17.22
C PHE A 113 -2.26 -5.85 16.68
N LEU A 114 -3.13 -6.61 16.02
CA LEU A 114 -4.41 -6.11 15.49
C LEU A 114 -5.35 -5.66 16.62
N GLU A 115 -5.44 -6.42 17.70
CA GLU A 115 -6.25 -6.08 18.89
C GLU A 115 -5.75 -4.80 19.56
N ALA A 116 -4.43 -4.66 19.73
CA ALA A 116 -3.81 -3.44 20.28
C ALA A 116 -4.04 -2.22 19.37
N SER A 117 -3.89 -2.39 18.06
CA SER A 117 -4.15 -1.34 17.07
C SER A 117 -5.61 -0.89 17.12
N HIS A 118 -6.54 -1.83 17.17
CA HIS A 118 -7.97 -1.54 17.27
C HIS A 118 -8.32 -0.82 18.58
N ALA A 119 -7.76 -1.25 19.72
CA ALA A 119 -7.94 -0.58 21.00
C ALA A 119 -7.39 0.86 21.00
N ALA A 120 -6.35 1.13 20.22
CA ALA A 120 -5.81 2.47 19.99
C ALA A 120 -6.59 3.29 18.94
N GLY A 121 -7.72 2.78 18.44
CA GLY A 121 -8.53 3.43 17.41
C GLY A 121 -7.86 3.46 16.03
N LYS A 122 -6.86 2.61 15.79
CA LYS A 122 -6.14 2.52 14.52
C LYS A 122 -6.74 1.44 13.61
N LYS A 123 -6.82 1.74 12.32
CA LYS A 123 -7.14 0.77 11.26
C LYS A 123 -5.84 0.23 10.68
N VAL A 124 -5.73 -1.09 10.52
CA VAL A 124 -4.56 -1.72 9.90
C VAL A 124 -4.89 -2.05 8.46
N VAL A 125 -4.09 -1.53 7.53
CA VAL A 125 -4.24 -1.77 6.09
C VAL A 125 -2.98 -2.45 5.55
N LEU A 126 -3.15 -3.66 5.06
CA LEU A 126 -2.10 -4.37 4.33
C LEU A 126 -2.41 -4.30 2.84
N ILE A 127 -1.47 -3.74 2.07
CA ILE A 127 -1.55 -3.67 0.62
C ILE A 127 -0.62 -4.73 0.05
N ILE A 128 -1.14 -5.56 -0.85
CA ILE A 128 -0.36 -6.54 -1.60
C ILE A 128 -0.43 -6.10 -3.06
N ASP A 129 0.67 -5.55 -3.57
CA ASP A 129 0.82 -5.27 -5.00
C ASP A 129 1.17 -6.56 -5.74
N GLU A 130 1.12 -6.55 -7.08
CA GLU A 130 1.48 -7.69 -7.95
C GLU A 130 0.89 -9.05 -7.48
N ALA A 131 -0.29 -9.02 -6.83
CA ALA A 131 -0.92 -10.15 -6.13
C ALA A 131 -1.32 -11.33 -7.02
N GLN A 132 -1.18 -11.17 -8.35
CA GLN A 132 -1.41 -12.24 -9.33
C GLN A 132 -0.22 -13.19 -9.49
N ARG A 133 0.93 -12.90 -8.88
CA ARG A 133 2.13 -13.72 -8.96
C ARG A 133 2.16 -14.86 -7.95
#